data_AF-A0AAV5FU67-F1
#
_entry.id   AF-A0AAV5FU67-F1
#
_cell.length_a   1.000
_cell.length_b   1.000
_cell.length_c   1.000
_cell.angle_alpha   90.00
_cell.angle_beta   90.00
_cell.angle_gamma   90.00
#
_symmetry.space_group_name_H-M   'P 1'
#
loop_
_entity.id
_entity.type
_entity.pdbx_description
1 polymer ?
#
loop_
_entity_poly.entity_id
_entity_poly.type
_entity_poly.pdbx_seq_one_letter_code
_entity_poly.pdbx_strand_id
1 'polypeptide(L)' 'MRINYGEKEITNGTGLRSSAVLNAPHVEIEGHDQARLYTLVMVDPDAPSPSKPEYREYLHWLVTDIPESADVRFGG' A
#
# COMPACT_ATOMS: atom_id res chain seq x y z
N MET A 1 3.29 7.92 5.32
CA MET A 1 2.71 6.64 4.88
C MET A 1 3.84 5.83 4.26
N ARG A 2 4.15 4.67 4.80
CA ARG A 2 5.12 3.72 4.25
C ARG A 2 4.38 2.46 3.82
N ILE A 3 4.68 1.96 2.64
CA ILE A 3 4.12 0.73 2.09
C ILE A 3 5.28 -0.21 1.80
N ASN A 4 5.30 -1.36 2.47
CA ASN A 4 6.37 -2.35 2.34
C ASN A 4 5.82 -3.66 1.80
N TYR A 5 6.45 -4.21 0.77
CA TYR A 5 6.27 -5.60 0.37
C TYR A 5 7.47 -6.41 0.85
N GLY A 6 7.28 -7.20 1.92
CA GLY A 6 8.40 -7.81 2.64
C GLY A 6 9.30 -6.72 3.24
N GLU A 7 10.60 -6.75 2.93
CA GLU A 7 11.57 -5.74 3.38
C GLU A 7 11.73 -4.55 2.42
N LYS A 8 10.98 -4.53 1.30
CA LYS A 8 11.12 -3.47 0.29
C LYS A 8 10.06 -2.39 0.48
N GLU A 9 10.50 -1.20 0.83
CA GLU A 9 9.68 0.01 0.78
C GLU A 9 9.40 0.43 -0.67
N ILE A 10 8.14 0.77 -0.94
CA ILE A 10 7.66 1.18 -2.27
C ILE A 10 7.43 2.68 -2.30
N THR A 11 7.97 3.31 -3.34
CA THR A 11 7.73 4.72 -3.68
C THR A 11 7.19 4.84 -5.11
N ASN A 12 6.74 6.04 -5.47
CA ASN A 12 6.21 6.30 -6.81
C ASN A 12 7.21 5.92 -7.91
N GLY A 13 6.75 5.14 -8.90
CA GLY A 13 7.60 4.63 -9.98
C GLY A 13 8.42 3.38 -9.63
N THR A 14 8.29 2.83 -8.41
CA THR A 14 8.94 1.56 -8.05
C THR A 14 8.33 0.41 -8.85
N GLY A 15 9.13 -0.20 -9.72
CA GLY A 15 8.73 -1.42 -10.42
C GLY A 15 8.58 -2.61 -9.47
N LEU A 16 7.47 -3.33 -9.60
CA LEU A 16 7.15 -4.55 -8.85
C LEU A 16 6.89 -5.70 -9.82
N ARG A 17 7.40 -6.88 -9.48
CA ARG A 17 7.00 -8.11 -10.17
C ARG A 17 5.67 -8.58 -9.60
N SER A 18 4.82 -9.19 -10.42
CA SER A 18 3.53 -9.74 -9.98
C SER A 18 3.68 -10.74 -8.82
N SER A 19 4.78 -11.49 -8.78
CA SER A 19 5.08 -12.41 -7.67
C SER A 19 5.35 -11.72 -6.33
N ALA A 20 5.79 -10.46 -6.34
CA ALA A 20 6.09 -9.70 -5.13
C ALA A 20 4.82 -9.12 -4.47
N VAL A 21 3.71 -9.04 -5.21
CA VAL A 21 2.44 -8.45 -4.76
C VAL A 21 1.36 -9.50 -4.46
N LEU A 22 1.76 -10.77 -4.32
CA LEU A 22 0.85 -11.88 -4.01
C LEU A 22 0.27 -11.77 -2.59
N ASN A 23 1.04 -11.24 -1.65
CA ASN A 23 0.63 -11.02 -0.26
C ASN A 23 0.34 -9.53 -0.03
N ALA A 24 -0.47 -9.23 0.98
CA ALA A 24 -0.79 -7.84 1.34
C ALA A 24 0.48 -7.09 1.73
N PRO A 25 0.63 -5.80 1.36
CA PRO A 25 1.73 -5.00 1.86
C PRO A 25 1.53 -4.68 3.36
N HIS A 26 2.64 -4.46 4.05
CA HIS A 26 2.62 -3.80 5.35
C HIS A 26 2.47 -2.29 5.14
N VAL A 27 1.48 -1.68 5.78
CA VAL A 27 1.17 -0.26 5.64
C VAL A 27 1.26 0.42 6.98
N GLU A 28 2.10 1.45 7.04
CA GLU A 28 2.27 2.30 8.21
C GLU A 28 1.86 3.73 7.87
N ILE A 29 1.03 4.32 8.71
CA ILE A 29 0.60 5.71 8.59
C ILE A 29 1.08 6.44 9.83
N GLU A 30 2.05 7.32 9.66
CA GLU A 30 2.54 8.16 10.75
C GLU A 30 1.45 9.15 11.18
N GLY A 31 1.26 9.27 12.48
CA GLY A 31 0.30 10.19 13.07
C GLY A 31 0.13 9.98 14.57
N HIS A 32 -0.81 10.69 15.17
CA HIS A 32 -1.03 10.70 16.63
C HIS A 32 -2.51 10.57 17.02
N ASP A 33 -3.42 10.52 16.05
CA ASP A 33 -4.86 10.43 16.27
C ASP A 33 -5.37 9.06 15.84
N GLN A 34 -5.45 8.13 16.80
CA GLN A 34 -5.94 6.77 16.58
C GLN A 34 -7.45 6.72 16.25
N ALA A 35 -8.19 7.83 16.40
CA ALA A 35 -9.59 7.90 15.95
C ALA A 35 -9.70 8.11 14.44
N ARG A 36 -8.61 8.52 13.77
CA ARG A 36 -8.57 8.61 12.31
C ARG A 36 -8.26 7.24 11.73
N LEU A 37 -9.16 6.79 10.88
CA LEU A 37 -9.03 5.56 10.13
C LEU A 37 -8.81 5.88 8.66
N TYR A 38 -7.93 5.10 8.03
CA TYR A 38 -7.58 5.23 6.63
C TYR A 38 -7.94 3.97 5.87
N THR A 39 -8.18 4.14 4.57
CA THR A 39 -8.38 3.03 3.63
C THR A 39 -7.28 3.07 2.57
N LEU A 40 -6.59 1.95 2.39
CA LEU A 40 -5.67 1.73 1.28
C LEU A 40 -6.42 1.07 0.13
N VAL A 41 -6.34 1.67 -1.04
CA VAL A 41 -6.81 1.10 -2.30
C VAL A 41 -5.63 0.98 -3.26
N MET A 42 -5.33 -0.23 -3.71
CA MET A 42 -4.31 -0.48 -4.72
C MET A 42 -4.96 -1.05 -5.98
N VAL A 43 -4.87 -0.31 -7.08
CA VAL A 43 -5.44 -0.66 -8.39
C VAL A 43 -4.36 -0.72 -9.45
N ASP A 44 -4.53 -1.62 -10.42
CA ASP A 44 -3.77 -1.65 -11.67
C ASP A 44 -4.68 -1.13 -12.81
N PRO A 45 -4.44 0.09 -13.31
CA PRO A 45 -5.23 0.70 -14.40
C PRO A 45 -4.86 0.12 -15.76
N ASP A 46 -3.83 -0.71 -15.84
CA ASP A 46 -3.23 -1.18 -17.07
C ASP A 46 -3.33 -2.72 -17.19
N ALA A 47 -4.14 -3.39 -16.37
CA ALA A 47 -4.26 -4.85 -16.40
C ALA A 47 -4.99 -5.37 -17.67
N PRO A 48 -4.53 -6.48 -18.30
CA PRO A 48 -3.30 -7.21 -18.00
C PRO A 48 -2.03 -6.58 -18.62
N SER A 49 -2.17 -5.68 -19.59
CA SER A 49 -1.05 -4.90 -20.13
C SER A 49 -1.47 -3.48 -20.52
N PRO A 50 -0.57 -2.47 -20.42
CA PRO A 50 -0.88 -1.08 -20.78
C PRO A 50 -1.36 -0.91 -22.23
N SER A 51 -0.92 -1.79 -23.13
CA SER A 51 -1.34 -1.81 -24.54
C SER A 51 -2.74 -2.37 -24.77
N LYS A 52 -3.26 -3.20 -23.85
CA LYS A 52 -4.59 -3.83 -23.94
C LYS A 52 -5.20 -3.94 -22.54
N PRO A 53 -5.59 -2.81 -21.92
CA PRO A 53 -5.98 -2.77 -20.51
C PRO A 53 -7.45 -3.18 -20.34
N GLU A 54 -7.81 -4.38 -20.79
CA GLU A 54 -9.19 -4.89 -20.82
C GLU A 54 -9.78 -5.17 -19.43
N TYR A 55 -8.94 -5.30 -18.40
CA TYR A 55 -9.35 -5.54 -17.01
C TYR A 55 -9.18 -4.32 -16.12
N ARG A 56 -8.93 -3.14 -16.69
CA ARG A 56 -8.87 -1.90 -15.91
C ARG A 56 -10.24 -1.58 -15.31
N GLU A 57 -10.33 -1.11 -14.06
CA GLU A 57 -9.29 -1.02 -13.02
C GLU A 57 -9.26 -2.32 -12.22
N TYR A 58 -8.12 -3.00 -12.18
CA TYR A 58 -8.00 -4.25 -11.45
C TYR A 58 -7.62 -3.98 -9.99
N LEU A 59 -8.51 -4.32 -9.06
CA LEU A 59 -8.27 -4.15 -7.63
C LEU A 59 -7.32 -5.23 -7.10
N HIS A 60 -6.11 -4.83 -6.73
CA HIS A 60 -5.13 -5.72 -6.09
C HIS A 60 -5.36 -5.85 -4.59
N TRP A 61 -5.54 -4.71 -3.91
CA TRP A 61 -5.71 -4.67 -2.46
C TRP A 61 -6.72 -3.60 -2.05
N LEU A 62 -7.57 -3.96 -1.10
CA LEU A 62 -8.44 -3.04 -0.37
C LEU A 62 -8.27 -3.35 1.12
N VAL A 63 -7.73 -2.40 1.87
CA VAL A 63 -7.52 -2.52 3.32
C VAL A 63 -8.20 -1.33 3.97
N THR A 64 -9.13 -1.59 4.89
CA THR A 64 -9.87 -0.56 5.63
C THR A 64 -9.39 -0.47 7.07
N ASP A 65 -9.90 0.53 7.80
CA ASP A 65 -9.74 0.66 9.25
C ASP A 65 -8.28 0.69 9.72
N ILE A 66 -7.38 1.25 8.92
CA ILE A 66 -5.97 1.42 9.27
C ILE A 66 -5.85 2.63 10.21
N PRO A 67 -5.46 2.45 11.48
CA PRO A 67 -5.26 3.58 12.39
C PRO A 67 -3.90 4.26 12.13
N GLU A 68 -3.75 5.51 12.59
CA GLU A 68 -2.43 6.13 12.68
C GLU A 68 -1.56 5.37 13.71
N SER A 69 -0.33 5.01 13.32
CA SER A 69 0.67 4.49 14.23
C SER A 69 1.52 5.64 14.78
N ALA A 70 1.60 5.75 16.10
CA ALA A 70 2.50 6.70 16.74
C ALA A 70 3.94 6.16 16.72
N ASP A 71 4.87 6.90 16.13
CA ASP A 71 6.30 6.75 16.42
C ASP A 71 6.50 7.26 17.85
N VAL A 72 6.41 6.37 18.85
CA VAL A 72 6.82 6.73 20.21
C VAL A 72 8.34 6.62 20.28
N ARG A 73 9.02 7.65 19.77
CA ARG A 73 10.42 7.90 20.17
C ARG A 73 10.40 8.32 21.64
N PHE A 74 10.43 7.35 22.53
CA PHE A 74 10.90 7.59 23.88
C PHE A 74 12.35 8.07 23.75
N GLY A 75 12.57 9.35 24.03
CA GLY A 75 13.90 9.88 24.24
C GLY A 75 14.63 9.10 25.32
N GLY A 76 15.89 8.79 25.02
CA GLY A 76 16.93 8.39 25.97
C GLY A 76 18.23 9.01 25.50
#